data_AF-C8NGJ2-F1
#
_entry.id   AF-C8NGJ2-F1
#
_cell.length_a   1.000
_cell.length_b   1.000
_cell.length_c   1.000
_cell.angle_alpha   90.00
_cell.angle_beta   90.00
_cell.angle_gamma   90.00
#
_symmetry.space_group_name_H-M   'P 1'
#
loop_
_entity.id
_entity.type
_entity.pdbx_description
1 polymer ?
#
loop_
_entity_poly.entity_id
_entity_poly.type
_entity_poly.pdbx_seq_one_letter_code
_entity_poly.pdbx_strand_id
1 'polypeptide(L)' 'MKVDTDKIEWLLSNVTQYRINKDTGVNLSILGRLVRGERKIENLTIKTGCLLTEYADQLQKQDN' A
#
# COMPACT_ATOMS: atom_id res chain seq x y z
N MET A 1 11.94 -0.65 -10.47
CA MET A 1 10.64 -0.35 -9.83
C MET A 1 9.71 -1.54 -10.07
N LYS A 2 9.39 -2.32 -9.02
CA LYS A 2 8.48 -3.47 -9.10
C LYS A 2 7.19 -3.12 -8.33
N VAL A 3 6.04 -3.42 -8.91
CA VAL A 3 4.75 -3.38 -8.22
C VAL A 3 4.35 -4.82 -7.94
N ASP A 4 3.94 -5.10 -6.70
CA ASP A 4 3.53 -6.42 -6.25
C ASP A 4 2.15 -6.29 -5.58
N THR A 5 1.11 -6.70 -6.29
CA THR A 5 -0.29 -6.49 -5.85
C THR A 5 -0.60 -7.24 -4.56
N ASP A 6 -0.06 -8.44 -4.41
CA ASP A 6 -0.31 -9.29 -3.25
C ASP A 6 0.27 -8.66 -1.97
N LYS A 7 1.43 -8.01 -2.09
CA LYS A 7 2.01 -7.25 -0.97
C LYS A 7 1.20 -6.00 -0.63
N ILE A 8 0.63 -5.33 -1.63
CA ILE A 8 -0.25 -4.18 -1.40
C ILE A 8 -1.54 -4.62 -0.70
N GLU A 9 -2.13 -5.75 -1.10
CA GLU A 9 -3.31 -6.33 -0.43
C GLU A 9 -3.01 -6.71 1.02
N TRP A 10 -1.87 -7.38 1.26
CA TRP A 10 -1.40 -7.66 2.61
C TRP A 10 -1.25 -6.38 3.43
N LEU A 11 -0.61 -5.34 2.87
CA LEU A 11 -0.38 -4.07 3.55
C LEU A 11 -1.70 -3.41 3.96
N LEU A 12 -2.66 -3.31 3.04
CA LEU A 12 -3.96 -2.68 3.29
C LEU A 12 -4.81 -3.45 4.31
N SER A 13 -4.56 -4.75 4.47
CA SER A 13 -5.27 -5.62 5.41
C SER A 13 -4.64 -5.63 6.82
N ASN A 14 -3.33 -5.43 6.91
CA ASN A 14 -2.57 -5.56 8.17
C ASN A 14 -2.14 -4.22 8.78
N VAL A 15 -2.14 -3.15 8.00
CA VAL A 15 -1.64 -1.84 8.43
C VAL A 15 -2.70 -0.77 8.26
N THR A 16 -2.86 0.07 9.28
CA THR A 16 -3.85 1.16 9.24
C THR A 16 -3.51 2.17 8.15
N GLN A 17 -4.54 2.68 7.47
CA GLN A 17 -4.38 3.71 6.44
C GLN A 17 -3.62 4.94 6.95
N TYR A 18 -3.83 5.29 8.24
CA TYR A 18 -3.11 6.38 8.90
C TYR A 18 -1.60 6.12 8.97
N ARG A 19 -1.17 4.92 9.41
CA ARG A 19 0.25 4.57 9.46
C ARG A 19 0.87 4.53 8.07
N ILE A 20 0.19 3.93 7.09
CA ILE A 20 0.64 3.92 5.70
C ILE A 20 0.81 5.35 5.19
N ASN A 21 -0.17 6.24 5.41
CA ASN A 21 -0.08 7.64 5.01
C ASN A 21 1.09 8.37 5.67
N LYS A 22 1.28 8.18 6.98
CA LYS A 22 2.36 8.82 7.74
C LYS A 22 3.75 8.40 7.23
N ASP A 23 3.92 7.13 6.90
CA ASP A 23 5.23 6.56 6.57
C ASP A 23 5.56 6.66 5.06
N THR A 24 4.55 6.59 4.18
CA THR A 24 4.74 6.58 2.72
C THR A 24 4.36 7.89 2.03
N GLY A 25 3.61 8.77 2.70
CA GLY A 25 3.04 9.97 2.10
C GLY A 25 1.88 9.72 1.11
N VAL A 26 1.44 8.46 0.93
CA VAL A 26 0.30 8.14 0.07
C VAL A 26 -0.99 8.70 0.69
N ASN A 27 -1.77 9.45 -0.09
CA ASN A 27 -2.94 10.17 0.39
C ASN A 27 -4.01 9.24 1.00
N LEU A 28 -4.54 9.60 2.18
CA LEU A 28 -5.59 8.85 2.88
C LEU A 28 -6.84 8.57 2.03
N SER A 29 -7.25 9.50 1.16
CA SER A 29 -8.40 9.29 0.28
C SER A 29 -8.16 8.18 -0.75
N ILE A 30 -6.92 8.03 -1.23
CA ILE A 30 -6.53 6.95 -2.14
C ILE A 30 -6.57 5.62 -1.37
N LEU A 31 -5.96 5.57 -0.19
CA LEU A 31 -5.95 4.37 0.66
C LEU A 31 -7.37 3.94 1.03
N GLY A 32 -8.22 4.89 1.42
CA GLY A 32 -9.62 4.62 1.74
C GLY A 32 -10.41 4.08 0.55
N ARG A 33 -10.18 4.62 -0.66
CA ARG A 33 -10.79 4.10 -1.90
C ARG A 33 -10.32 2.70 -2.26
N LEU A 34 -9.04 2.37 -2.01
CA LEU A 34 -8.51 1.02 -2.21
C LEU A 34 -9.16 0.03 -1.23
N VAL A 35 -9.19 0.37 0.06
CA VAL A 35 -9.79 -0.50 1.10
C VAL A 35 -11.29 -0.72 0.88
N ARG A 36 -12.02 0.29 0.40
CA ARG A 36 -13.45 0.17 0.06
C ARG A 36 -13.70 -0.52 -1.29
N GLY A 37 -12.67 -0.85 -2.06
CA GLY A 37 -12.81 -1.41 -3.40
C GLY A 37 -13.35 -0.44 -4.47
N GLU A 38 -13.55 0.85 -4.13
CA GLU A 38 -13.95 1.92 -5.06
C GLU A 38 -12.87 2.19 -6.11
N ARG A 39 -11.61 1.85 -5.79
CA ARG A 39 -10.49 1.86 -6.71
C ARG A 39 -9.77 0.52 -6.62
N LYS A 40 -9.48 -0.07 -7.78
CA LYS A 40 -8.67 -1.29 -7.85
C LYS A 40 -7.17 -0.98 -7.78
N ILE A 41 -6.40 -1.89 -7.21
CA ILE A 41 -4.93 -1.78 -7.09
C ILE A 41 -4.27 -1.71 -8.48
N GLU A 42 -4.79 -2.44 -9.47
CA GLU A 42 -4.36 -2.40 -10.87
C GLU A 42 -4.40 -0.99 -11.50
N ASN A 43 -5.25 -0.10 -10.97
CA ASN A 43 -5.40 1.28 -11.45
C ASN A 43 -4.53 2.29 -10.69
N LEU A 44 -3.56 1.84 -9.90
CA LEU A 44 -2.58 2.71 -9.25
C LEU A 44 -1.51 3.19 -10.23
N THR A 45 -0.94 4.36 -9.96
CA THR A 45 0.27 4.77 -10.68
C THR A 45 1.41 3.84 -10.28
N ILE A 46 2.35 3.58 -11.20
CA ILE A 46 3.54 2.77 -10.93
C ILE A 46 4.27 3.30 -9.68
N LYS A 47 4.39 4.63 -9.56
CA LYS A 47 5.01 5.28 -8.39
C LYS A 47 4.33 4.91 -7.07
N THR A 48 3.00 5.04 -6.99
CA THR A 48 2.25 4.69 -5.77
C THR A 48 2.30 3.18 -5.51
N GLY A 49 2.18 2.35 -6.55
CA GLY A 49 2.28 0.90 -6.42
C GLY A 49 3.64 0.47 -5.88
N CYS A 50 4.74 1.04 -6.38
CA CYS A 50 6.08 0.75 -5.87
C CYS A 50 6.26 1.18 -4.41
N LEU A 51 5.80 2.39 -4.05
CA LEU A 51 5.85 2.89 -2.66
C LEU A 51 5.15 1.95 -1.69
N LEU A 52 3.94 1.49 -2.03
CA LEU A 52 3.19 0.56 -1.18
C LEU A 52 3.84 -0.82 -1.13
N THR A 53 4.40 -1.29 -2.25
CA THR A 53 5.13 -2.57 -2.33
C THR A 53 6.38 -2.55 -1.44
N GLU A 54 7.19 -1.51 -1.55
CA GLU A 54 8.44 -1.33 -0.80
C GLU A 54 8.16 -1.22 0.71
N TYR A 55 7.10 -0.50 1.09
CA TYR A 55 6.72 -0.37 2.49
C TYR A 55 6.20 -1.70 3.07
N ALA A 56 5.40 -2.46 2.31
CA ALA A 56 4.99 -3.81 2.70
C ALA A 56 6.21 -4.72 2.93
N ASP A 57 7.19 -4.66 2.03
CA ASP A 57 8.44 -5.41 2.14
C ASP A 57 9.26 -5.04 3.38
N GLN A 58 9.33 -3.76 3.72
CA GLN A 58 10.03 -3.28 4.91
C GLN A 58 9.41 -3.85 6.19
N LEU A 59 8.08 -3.88 6.28
CA LEU A 59 7.37 -4.42 7.44
C LEU A 59 7.53 -5.93 7.55
N GLN A 60 7.38 -6.68 6.46
CA GLN A 60 7.53 -8.15 6.46
C GLN A 60 8.96 -8.61 6.77
N LYS A 61 9.97 -7.77 6.49
CA LYS A 61 11.37 -8.04 6.87
C LYS A 61 11.67 -7.73 8.33
N GLN A 62 10.87 -6.90 9.00
CA GLN A 62 11.03 -6.58 10.42
C GLN A 62 10.36 -7.60 11.33
N ASP A 63 9.37 -8.33 10.82
CA ASP A 63 8.65 -9.40 11.55
C ASP A 63 9.37 -10.78 11.48
N ASN A 64 10.53 -10.87 10.82
CA ASN A 64 11.41 -12.06 10.76
C ASN A 64 12.73 -11.82 11.50
#